data_AF-A0A2P4NZX4-F1
#
_entry.id   AF-A0A2P4NZX4-F1
#
_cell.length_a   1.000
_cell.length_b   1.000
_cell.length_c   1.000
_cell.angle_alpha   90.00
_cell.angle_beta   90.00
_cell.angle_gamma   90.00
#
_symmetry.space_group_name_H-M   'P 1'
#
loop_
_entity.id
_entity.type
_entity.pdbx_description
1 polymer ?
#
loop_
_entity_poly.entity_id
_entity_poly.type
_entity_poly.pdbx_seq_one_letter_code
_entity_poly.pdbx_strand_id
1 'polypeptide(L)'
;MHIEDIQHDITGLFSNCKPFSQITELIIGANIDPLILNQLSQLCQNIKRLKLIEVTINPNQEMVNLVKVQNNLNYLNFISEKTSRKKNNQHIVSFINVLKLKSQSIISLNFENELAIILNILPYFTQNLRELKFKVDNRHQLLDRFHLELKSIKFEQLEILECNLPFKVFAEVIEKSGSELKKIVHIKGCY
;
A
#
# COMPACT_ATOMS: atom_id res chain seq x y z
N MET A 1 10.60 2.71 -13.05
CA MET A 1 11.97 2.77 -12.50
C MET A 1 12.04 1.83 -11.31
N HIS A 2 13.10 1.02 -11.25
CA HIS A 2 13.33 0.03 -10.20
C HIS A 2 14.53 0.46 -9.37
N ILE A 3 14.37 0.55 -8.05
CA ILE A 3 15.42 0.96 -7.12
C ILE A 3 15.45 -0.07 -5.98
N GLU A 4 16.51 -0.88 -5.94
CA GLU A 4 16.78 -1.90 -4.91
C GLU A 4 18.23 -1.75 -4.45
N ASP A 5 18.48 -1.84 -3.13
CA ASP A 5 19.82 -1.89 -2.50
C ASP A 5 20.87 -0.95 -3.12
N ILE A 6 20.50 0.33 -3.24
CA ILE A 6 21.37 1.32 -3.85
C ILE A 6 22.27 1.97 -2.78
N GLN A 7 23.47 1.41 -2.59
CA GLN A 7 24.64 2.17 -2.09
C GLN A 7 25.22 3.12 -3.15
N HIS A 8 24.72 3.07 -4.39
CA HIS A 8 25.18 3.92 -5.47
C HIS A 8 24.52 5.30 -5.45
N ASP A 9 25.37 6.32 -5.46
CA ASP A 9 25.00 7.71 -5.51
C ASP A 9 24.16 8.03 -6.79
N ILE A 10 22.84 7.87 -6.72
CA ILE A 10 21.89 8.19 -7.80
C ILE A 10 21.81 9.70 -8.06
N THR A 11 22.58 10.51 -7.32
CA THR A 11 22.78 11.94 -7.58
C THR A 11 23.29 12.24 -8.98
N GLY A 12 24.08 11.34 -9.58
CA GLY A 12 24.52 11.47 -10.97
C GLY A 12 23.36 11.45 -11.97
N LEU A 13 22.27 10.74 -11.66
CA LEU A 13 21.07 10.72 -12.49
C LEU A 13 20.26 12.04 -12.39
N PHE A 14 20.39 12.77 -11.28
CA PHE A 14 19.65 14.01 -11.01
C PHE A 14 20.23 15.26 -11.68
N SER A 15 21.41 15.15 -12.30
CA SER A 15 22.10 16.27 -12.97
C SER A 15 21.48 16.67 -14.32
N ASN A 16 20.70 15.78 -14.96
CA ASN A 16 20.03 16.03 -16.24
C ASN A 16 18.50 16.09 -16.07
N CYS A 17 18.01 17.23 -15.57
CA CYS A 17 16.59 17.52 -15.35
C CYS A 17 15.76 17.50 -16.64
N LYS A 18 15.13 16.36 -16.97
CA LYS A 18 13.92 16.24 -17.83
C LYS A 18 13.24 14.86 -17.89
N PRO A 19 13.88 13.68 -17.69
CA PRO A 19 13.21 12.39 -17.90
C PRO A 19 12.35 11.90 -16.72
N PHE A 20 12.54 12.43 -15.50
CA PHE A 20 11.87 11.90 -14.29
C PHE A 20 10.38 12.23 -14.19
N SER A 21 9.93 13.36 -14.74
CA SER A 21 8.51 13.74 -14.74
C SER A 21 7.64 12.82 -15.60
N GLN A 22 8.26 12.05 -16.50
CA GLN A 22 7.58 11.06 -17.35
C GLN A 22 7.45 9.70 -16.68
N ILE A 23 8.12 9.47 -15.55
CA ILE A 23 8.02 8.20 -14.83
C ILE A 23 6.61 8.09 -14.23
N THR A 24 5.96 6.97 -14.53
CA THR A 24 4.61 6.66 -14.03
C THR A 24 4.58 5.42 -13.13
N GLU A 25 5.67 4.65 -13.08
CA GLU A 25 5.83 3.51 -12.18
C GLU A 25 7.15 3.59 -11.43
N LEU A 26 7.06 3.49 -10.10
CA LEU A 26 8.19 3.51 -9.19
C LEU A 26 8.12 2.30 -8.26
N ILE A 27 9.21 1.56 -8.21
CA ILE A 27 9.39 0.40 -7.34
C ILE A 27 10.59 0.70 -6.44
N ILE A 28 10.36 0.60 -5.14
CA ILE A 28 11.29 0.90 -4.06
C ILE A 28 11.38 -0.36 -3.21
N GLY A 29 12.59 -0.92 -3.12
CA GLY A 29 12.93 -2.03 -2.23
C GLY A 29 13.36 -1.59 -0.82
N ALA A 30 13.95 -2.53 -0.08
CA ALA A 30 14.46 -2.34 1.27
C ALA A 30 15.56 -1.25 1.39
N ASN A 31 15.67 -0.64 2.58
CA ASN A 31 16.79 0.22 3.01
C ASN A 31 17.15 1.44 2.13
N ILE A 32 16.19 2.09 1.48
CA ILE A 32 16.48 3.35 0.77
C ILE A 32 16.77 4.49 1.75
N ASP A 33 17.84 5.24 1.48
CA ASP A 33 18.19 6.46 2.19
C ASP A 33 17.03 7.49 2.15
N PRO A 34 16.60 8.07 3.28
CA PRO A 34 15.62 9.15 3.31
C PRO A 34 15.93 10.31 2.34
N LEU A 35 17.20 10.65 2.13
CA LEU A 35 17.60 11.70 1.20
C LEU A 35 17.17 11.37 -0.24
N ILE A 36 17.32 10.11 -0.65
CA ILE A 36 16.87 9.63 -1.96
C ILE A 36 15.36 9.75 -2.07
N LEU A 37 14.61 9.33 -1.04
CA LEU A 37 13.15 9.43 -1.04
C LEU A 37 12.67 10.88 -1.15
N ASN A 38 13.34 11.79 -0.46
CA ASN A 38 13.04 13.21 -0.54
C ASN A 38 13.29 13.76 -1.96
N GLN A 39 14.43 13.43 -2.58
CA GLN A 39 14.72 13.83 -3.96
C GLN A 39 13.70 13.25 -4.95
N LEU A 40 13.34 11.96 -4.82
CA LEU A 40 12.32 11.32 -5.64
C LEU A 40 10.96 12.03 -5.52
N SER A 41 10.59 12.48 -4.31
CA SER A 41 9.35 13.23 -4.11
C SER A 41 9.32 14.56 -4.87
N GLN A 42 10.48 15.20 -5.05
CA GLN A 42 10.57 16.46 -5.79
C GLN A 42 10.54 16.23 -7.30
N LEU A 43 11.19 15.16 -7.77
CA LEU A 43 11.42 14.89 -9.19
C LEU A 43 10.32 14.07 -9.87
N CYS A 44 9.70 13.14 -9.15
CA CYS A 44 8.70 12.21 -9.66
C CYS A 44 7.33 12.58 -9.10
N GLN A 45 6.55 13.38 -9.82
CA GLN A 45 5.22 13.87 -9.37
C GLN A 45 4.04 13.19 -10.09
N ASN A 46 4.32 12.33 -11.07
CA ASN A 46 3.33 11.69 -11.94
C ASN A 46 3.24 10.17 -11.75
N ILE A 47 3.67 9.65 -10.60
CA ILE A 47 3.62 8.22 -10.33
C ILE A 47 2.17 7.76 -10.24
N LYS A 48 1.82 6.80 -11.11
CA LYS A 48 0.54 6.09 -11.14
C LYS A 48 0.59 4.77 -10.40
N ARG A 49 1.76 4.11 -10.42
CA ARG A 49 2.01 2.82 -9.78
C ARG A 49 3.18 2.94 -8.81
N LEU A 50 2.92 2.83 -7.52
CA LEU A 50 3.95 2.84 -6.49
C LEU A 50 4.01 1.47 -5.83
N LYS A 51 5.20 0.86 -5.81
CA LYS A 51 5.47 -0.37 -5.08
C LYS A 51 6.55 -0.10 -4.05
N LEU A 52 6.23 -0.34 -2.79
CA LEU A 52 7.11 -0.27 -1.64
C LEU A 52 7.24 -1.71 -1.12
N ILE A 53 8.36 -2.35 -1.41
CA ILE A 53 8.58 -3.79 -1.22
C ILE A 53 9.69 -3.98 -0.18
N GLU A 54 9.52 -4.97 0.69
CA GLU A 54 10.51 -5.32 1.73
C GLU A 54 10.95 -4.10 2.56
N VAL A 55 10.01 -3.21 2.85
CA VAL A 55 10.36 -2.00 3.61
C VAL A 55 10.66 -2.42 5.06
N THR A 56 11.95 -2.52 5.37
CA THR A 56 12.51 -2.85 6.69
C THR A 56 12.22 -1.76 7.74
N ILE A 57 11.86 -0.56 7.28
CA ILE A 57 11.65 0.65 8.08
C ILE A 57 10.16 1.01 8.03
N ASN A 58 9.60 1.38 9.18
CA ASN A 58 8.25 1.97 9.24
C ASN A 58 8.14 3.17 8.29
N PRO A 59 6.92 3.54 7.82
CA PRO A 59 6.74 4.76 7.06
C PRO A 59 7.47 5.93 7.74
N ASN A 60 8.38 6.58 7.03
CA ASN A 60 9.06 7.79 7.50
C ASN A 60 8.47 9.03 6.81
N GLN A 61 8.94 10.22 7.17
CA GLN A 61 8.41 11.46 6.64
C GLN A 61 8.63 11.59 5.12
N GLU A 62 9.74 11.09 4.61
CA GLU A 62 10.13 11.18 3.21
C GLU A 62 9.27 10.26 2.33
N MET A 63 8.93 9.06 2.82
CA MET A 63 7.93 8.19 2.19
C MET A 63 6.54 8.84 2.18
N VAL A 64 6.14 9.48 3.28
CA VAL A 64 4.88 10.23 3.34
C VAL A 64 4.86 11.35 2.31
N ASN A 65 5.95 12.11 2.18
CA ASN A 65 6.09 13.17 1.19
C ASN A 65 6.02 12.61 -0.24
N LEU A 66 6.71 11.50 -0.50
CA LEU A 66 6.68 10.82 -1.79
C LEU A 66 5.26 10.42 -2.19
N VAL A 67 4.45 9.84 -1.30
CA VAL A 67 3.05 9.49 -1.63
C VAL A 67 2.18 10.73 -1.77
N LYS A 68 2.38 11.72 -0.90
CA LYS A 68 1.57 12.95 -0.85
C LYS A 68 1.56 13.69 -2.19
N VAL A 69 2.72 13.84 -2.81
CA VAL A 69 2.89 14.62 -4.05
C VAL A 69 2.37 13.91 -5.31
N GLN A 70 1.99 12.63 -5.25
CA GLN A 70 1.47 11.89 -6.41
C GLN A 70 -0.02 12.16 -6.62
N ASN A 71 -0.38 13.08 -7.51
CA ASN A 71 -1.80 13.38 -7.78
C ASN A 71 -2.52 12.28 -8.56
N ASN A 72 -1.79 11.46 -9.30
CA ASN A 72 -2.34 10.44 -10.20
C ASN A 72 -2.10 9.01 -9.69
N LEU A 73 -1.94 8.83 -8.37
CA LEU A 73 -1.64 7.51 -7.81
C LEU A 73 -2.88 6.61 -7.85
N ASN A 74 -2.78 5.55 -8.65
CA ASN A 74 -3.86 4.60 -8.92
C ASN A 74 -3.59 3.22 -8.31
N TYR A 75 -2.32 2.81 -8.21
CA TYR A 75 -1.91 1.50 -7.70
C TYR A 75 -0.88 1.69 -6.60
N LEU A 76 -1.15 1.09 -5.45
CA LEU A 76 -0.24 1.09 -4.32
C LEU A 76 -0.01 -0.34 -3.83
N ASN A 77 1.25 -0.77 -3.84
CA ASN A 77 1.70 -1.97 -3.15
C ASN A 77 2.57 -1.57 -1.95
N PHE A 78 2.22 -2.05 -0.77
CA PHE A 78 2.97 -1.82 0.47
C PHE A 78 3.20 -3.15 1.18
N ILE A 79 4.37 -3.74 0.93
CA ILE A 79 4.78 -5.05 1.45
C ILE A 79 5.87 -4.78 2.48
N SER A 80 5.50 -4.93 3.74
CA SER A 80 6.40 -4.71 4.88
C SER A 80 7.04 -6.02 5.32
N GLU A 81 8.31 -5.97 5.70
CA GLU A 81 8.95 -7.11 6.35
C GLU A 81 8.30 -7.37 7.72
N LYS A 82 8.26 -8.65 8.14
CA LYS A 82 7.77 -9.06 9.47
C LYS A 82 8.73 -8.68 10.61
N THR A 83 9.30 -7.47 10.63
CA THR A 83 10.25 -7.09 11.69
C THR A 83 9.55 -6.42 12.87
N SER A 84 9.95 -6.84 14.07
CA SER A 84 9.42 -6.42 15.38
C SER A 84 9.91 -5.03 15.84
N ARG A 85 10.40 -4.19 14.92
CA ARG A 85 11.02 -2.90 15.29
C ARG A 85 9.95 -1.93 15.78
N LYS A 86 10.27 -1.19 16.86
CA LYS A 86 9.38 -0.18 17.46
C LYS A 86 8.89 0.78 16.38
N LYS A 87 7.56 0.84 16.23
CA LYS A 87 6.89 1.71 15.26
C LYS A 87 6.89 3.15 15.76
N ASN A 88 7.40 4.09 14.95
CA ASN A 88 7.19 5.51 15.23
C ASN A 88 5.74 5.85 14.83
N ASN A 89 4.89 6.03 15.85
CA ASN A 89 3.46 6.21 15.65
C ASN A 89 3.10 7.48 14.86
N GLN A 90 3.93 8.54 14.91
CA GLN A 90 3.58 9.81 14.26
C GLN A 90 3.58 9.71 12.73
N HIS A 91 4.62 9.11 12.15
CA HIS A 91 4.70 8.98 10.68
C HIS A 91 3.69 7.98 10.14
N ILE A 92 3.32 6.95 10.91
CA ILE A 92 2.22 6.05 10.57
C ILE A 92 0.91 6.80 10.47
N VAL A 93 0.61 7.68 11.44
CA VAL A 93 -0.60 8.51 11.40
C VAL A 93 -0.58 9.43 10.18
N SER A 94 0.54 10.08 9.89
CA SER A 94 0.70 10.92 8.70
C SER A 94 0.50 10.13 7.41
N PHE A 95 1.05 8.92 7.33
CA PHE A 95 0.92 8.03 6.19
C PHE A 95 -0.54 7.60 5.97
N ILE A 96 -1.22 7.15 7.03
CA ILE A 96 -2.65 6.83 7.04
C ILE A 96 -3.47 8.01 6.51
N ASN A 97 -3.21 9.22 7.01
CA ASN A 97 -3.94 10.43 6.59
C ASN A 97 -3.74 10.73 5.11
N VAL A 98 -2.51 10.60 4.59
CA VAL A 98 -2.25 10.77 3.16
C VAL A 98 -2.98 9.72 2.33
N LEU A 99 -2.98 8.45 2.75
CA LEU A 99 -3.70 7.38 2.04
C LEU A 99 -5.21 7.62 2.02
N LYS A 100 -5.80 8.10 3.13
CA LYS A 100 -7.22 8.49 3.16
C LYS A 100 -7.55 9.56 2.13
N LEU A 101 -6.68 10.57 1.98
CA LEU A 101 -6.85 11.62 0.97
C LEU A 101 -6.72 11.10 -0.48
N LYS A 102 -5.97 10.01 -0.69
CA LYS A 102 -5.80 9.37 -2.00
C LYS A 102 -6.83 8.27 -2.29
N SER A 103 -7.74 7.99 -1.36
CA SER A 103 -8.73 6.90 -1.49
C SER A 103 -9.60 7.00 -2.74
N GLN A 104 -9.86 8.21 -3.23
CA GLN A 104 -10.64 8.44 -4.44
C GLN A 104 -9.86 8.21 -5.75
N SER A 105 -8.52 8.25 -5.74
CA SER A 105 -7.72 8.02 -6.96
C SER A 105 -7.22 6.59 -7.07
N ILE A 106 -7.00 5.93 -5.94
CA ILE A 106 -6.46 4.59 -5.88
C ILE A 106 -7.54 3.56 -6.22
N ILE A 107 -7.27 2.76 -7.24
CA ILE A 107 -8.13 1.66 -7.70
C ILE A 107 -7.59 0.28 -7.33
N SER A 108 -6.31 0.18 -6.94
CA SER A 108 -5.67 -1.06 -6.55
C SER A 108 -4.84 -0.87 -5.29
N LEU A 109 -5.16 -1.65 -4.25
CA LEU A 109 -4.41 -1.73 -3.02
C LEU A 109 -3.88 -3.14 -2.81
N ASN A 110 -2.57 -3.24 -2.55
CA ASN A 110 -1.93 -4.47 -2.12
C ASN A 110 -1.14 -4.23 -0.83
N PHE A 111 -1.45 -4.97 0.24
CA PHE A 111 -0.75 -4.85 1.52
C PHE A 111 -0.31 -6.20 2.09
N GLU A 112 0.88 -6.25 2.67
CA GLU A 112 1.35 -7.41 3.42
C GLU A 112 1.92 -6.99 4.78
N ASN A 113 1.52 -7.70 5.84
CA ASN A 113 1.99 -7.52 7.24
C ASN A 113 1.69 -6.17 7.93
N GLU A 114 0.74 -5.36 7.43
CA GLU A 114 0.49 -3.99 7.94
C GLU A 114 -0.96 -3.73 8.37
N LEU A 115 -1.51 -4.65 9.16
CA LEU A 115 -2.90 -4.62 9.61
C LEU A 115 -3.32 -3.30 10.28
N ALA A 116 -2.44 -2.67 11.05
CA ALA A 116 -2.74 -1.40 11.71
C ALA A 116 -3.03 -0.28 10.69
N ILE A 117 -2.28 -0.21 9.59
CA ILE A 117 -2.50 0.78 8.54
C ILE A 117 -3.78 0.43 7.78
N ILE A 118 -3.89 -0.82 7.31
CA ILE A 118 -5.01 -1.29 6.49
C ILE A 118 -6.35 -1.05 7.21
N LEU A 119 -6.45 -1.44 8.48
CA LEU A 119 -7.65 -1.26 9.30
C LEU A 119 -8.13 0.20 9.34
N ASN A 120 -7.20 1.15 9.36
CA ASN A 120 -7.54 2.57 9.46
C ASN A 120 -7.89 3.22 8.13
N ILE A 121 -7.52 2.61 7.00
CA ILE A 121 -7.72 3.19 5.68
C ILE A 121 -8.88 2.54 4.91
N LEU A 122 -9.12 1.24 5.07
CA LEU A 122 -10.11 0.51 4.25
C LEU A 122 -11.50 1.15 4.17
N PRO A 123 -12.08 1.70 5.25
CA PRO A 123 -13.40 2.34 5.18
C PRO A 123 -13.49 3.53 4.20
N TYR A 124 -12.35 4.10 3.79
CA TYR A 124 -12.29 5.22 2.86
C TYR A 124 -12.27 4.78 1.38
N PHE A 125 -11.95 3.52 1.10
CA PHE A 125 -11.74 3.00 -0.26
C PHE A 125 -12.97 2.28 -0.82
N THR A 126 -14.17 2.60 -0.34
CA THR A 126 -15.39 1.85 -0.67
C THR A 126 -15.94 2.09 -2.07
N GLN A 127 -15.65 3.26 -2.65
CA GLN A 127 -16.29 3.69 -3.90
C GLN A 127 -15.48 3.35 -5.16
N ASN A 128 -14.15 3.49 -5.14
CA ASN A 128 -13.33 3.41 -6.36
C ASN A 128 -12.38 2.20 -6.39
N LEU A 129 -12.27 1.45 -5.29
CA LEU A 129 -11.34 0.32 -5.21
C LEU A 129 -11.86 -0.85 -6.04
N ARG A 130 -11.05 -1.28 -7.00
CA ARG A 130 -11.33 -2.42 -7.91
C ARG A 130 -10.50 -3.64 -7.59
N GLU A 131 -9.28 -3.45 -7.10
CA GLU A 131 -8.42 -4.55 -6.67
C GLU A 131 -8.05 -4.38 -5.20
N LEU A 132 -8.43 -5.36 -4.38
CA LEU A 132 -7.99 -5.47 -3.00
C LEU A 132 -7.21 -6.75 -2.81
N LYS A 133 -5.92 -6.60 -2.54
CA LYS A 133 -5.01 -7.71 -2.23
C LYS A 133 -4.42 -7.51 -0.85
N PHE A 134 -4.47 -8.52 0.01
CA PHE A 134 -3.74 -8.43 1.25
C PHE A 134 -3.37 -9.79 1.84
N LYS A 135 -2.23 -9.81 2.54
CA LYS A 135 -1.78 -10.97 3.30
C LYS A 135 -1.52 -10.59 4.74
N VAL A 136 -2.21 -11.26 5.65
CA VAL A 136 -2.18 -10.99 7.09
C VAL A 136 -1.53 -12.13 7.85
N ASP A 137 -0.82 -11.81 8.92
CA ASP A 137 -0.36 -12.83 9.85
C ASP A 137 -1.53 -13.32 10.71
N ASN A 138 -1.81 -14.62 10.64
CA ASN A 138 -2.90 -15.27 11.38
C ASN A 138 -2.72 -15.18 12.92
N ARG A 139 -1.54 -14.81 13.39
CA ARG A 139 -1.22 -14.62 14.83
C ARG A 139 -1.23 -13.14 15.24
N HIS A 140 -1.64 -12.23 14.36
CA HIS A 140 -1.60 -10.81 14.65
C HIS A 140 -2.71 -10.40 15.64
N GLN A 141 -2.35 -9.64 16.68
CA GLN A 141 -3.28 -9.21 17.74
C GLN A 141 -4.51 -8.39 17.26
N LEU A 142 -4.41 -7.74 16.10
CA LEU A 142 -5.51 -6.95 15.51
C LEU A 142 -6.43 -7.75 14.58
N LEU A 143 -6.21 -9.05 14.42
CA LEU A 143 -6.85 -9.85 13.39
C LEU A 143 -8.38 -9.92 13.55
N ASP A 144 -8.89 -10.15 14.76
CA ASP A 144 -10.33 -10.20 15.01
C ASP A 144 -11.02 -8.87 14.71
N ARG A 145 -10.40 -7.76 15.14
CA ARG A 145 -10.88 -6.41 14.82
C ARG A 145 -10.88 -6.16 13.32
N PHE A 146 -9.83 -6.61 12.63
CA PHE A 146 -9.73 -6.50 11.18
C PHE A 146 -10.81 -7.31 10.45
N HIS A 147 -11.12 -8.51 10.92
CA HIS A 147 -12.22 -9.31 10.37
C HIS A 147 -13.56 -8.63 10.55
N LEU A 148 -13.85 -8.08 11.73
CA LEU A 148 -15.09 -7.36 11.99
C LEU A 148 -15.24 -6.13 11.09
N GLU A 149 -14.16 -5.36 10.93
CA GLU A 149 -14.15 -4.18 10.07
C GLU A 149 -14.35 -4.56 8.60
N LEU A 150 -13.63 -5.57 8.10
CA LEU A 150 -13.80 -6.03 6.72
C LEU A 150 -15.23 -6.47 6.42
N LYS A 151 -15.87 -7.17 7.36
CA LYS A 151 -17.26 -7.59 7.22
C LYS A 151 -18.23 -6.42 7.22
N SER A 152 -17.90 -5.29 7.83
CA SER A 152 -18.80 -4.13 7.88
C SER A 152 -18.73 -3.28 6.60
N ILE A 153 -17.65 -3.41 5.84
CA ILE A 153 -17.41 -2.62 4.63
C ILE A 153 -18.04 -3.27 3.40
N LYS A 154 -18.65 -2.42 2.56
CA LYS A 154 -19.08 -2.76 1.20
C LYS A 154 -18.20 -2.02 0.20
N PHE A 155 -17.59 -2.75 -0.72
CA PHE A 155 -16.81 -2.20 -1.83
C PHE A 155 -17.66 -2.25 -3.10
N GLU A 156 -18.04 -1.09 -3.63
CA GLU A 156 -19.04 -0.97 -4.70
C GLU A 156 -18.52 -1.41 -6.07
N GLN A 157 -17.20 -1.31 -6.30
CA GLN A 157 -16.57 -1.58 -7.60
C GLN A 157 -15.52 -2.70 -7.54
N LEU A 158 -15.57 -3.56 -6.51
CA LEU A 158 -14.52 -4.55 -6.30
C LEU A 158 -14.58 -5.64 -7.38
N GLU A 159 -13.55 -5.70 -8.22
CA GLU A 159 -13.42 -6.67 -9.30
C GLU A 159 -12.50 -7.84 -8.94
N ILE A 160 -11.48 -7.58 -8.12
CA ILE A 160 -10.47 -8.57 -7.71
C ILE A 160 -10.29 -8.54 -6.20
N LEU A 161 -10.50 -9.71 -5.58
CA LEU A 161 -10.20 -9.93 -4.17
C LEU A 161 -9.18 -11.07 -4.03
N GLU A 162 -8.03 -10.76 -3.41
CA GLU A 162 -6.97 -11.73 -3.15
C GLU A 162 -6.53 -11.64 -1.69
N CYS A 163 -6.77 -12.68 -0.89
CA CYS A 163 -6.39 -12.65 0.52
C CYS A 163 -6.24 -14.03 1.16
N ASN A 164 -5.68 -14.07 2.37
CA ASN A 164 -5.52 -15.28 3.19
C ASN A 164 -6.45 -15.33 4.41
N LEU A 165 -7.65 -14.76 4.31
CA LEU A 165 -8.64 -14.74 5.40
C LEU A 165 -9.21 -16.12 5.74
N PRO A 166 -9.77 -16.34 6.94
CA PRO A 166 -10.65 -17.47 7.18
C PRO A 166 -11.83 -17.48 6.20
N PHE A 167 -12.18 -18.66 5.68
CA PHE A 167 -13.20 -18.80 4.61
C PHE A 167 -14.53 -18.13 4.96
N LYS A 168 -14.98 -18.21 6.22
CA LYS A 168 -16.21 -17.54 6.68
C LYS A 168 -16.15 -16.01 6.51
N VAL A 169 -15.02 -15.39 6.89
CA VAL A 169 -14.83 -13.94 6.74
C VAL A 169 -14.80 -13.57 5.25
N PHE A 170 -14.09 -14.38 4.47
CA PHE A 170 -13.96 -14.19 3.02
C PHE A 170 -15.31 -14.25 2.29
N ALA A 171 -16.14 -15.25 2.61
CA ALA A 171 -17.47 -15.41 2.04
C ALA A 171 -18.36 -14.20 2.36
N GLU A 172 -18.38 -13.72 3.61
CA GLU A 172 -19.19 -12.54 4.00
C GLU A 172 -18.77 -11.26 3.25
N VAL A 173 -17.47 -11.08 2.97
CA VAL A 173 -16.98 -9.94 2.16
C VAL A 173 -17.46 -10.06 0.71
N ILE A 174 -17.40 -11.26 0.14
CA ILE A 174 -17.88 -11.56 -1.22
C ILE A 174 -19.39 -11.33 -1.32
N GLU A 175 -20.18 -11.81 -0.37
CA GLU A 175 -21.63 -11.61 -0.37
C GLU A 175 -22.03 -10.13 -0.39
N LYS A 176 -21.27 -9.28 0.31
CA LYS A 176 -21.54 -7.83 0.39
C LYS A 176 -21.02 -7.04 -0.80
N SER A 177 -19.83 -7.40 -1.31
CA SER A 177 -19.07 -6.60 -2.28
C SER A 177 -18.91 -7.28 -3.64
N GLY A 178 -19.58 -8.40 -3.85
CA GLY A 178 -19.29 -9.32 -4.95
C GLY A 178 -20.00 -9.06 -6.26
N SER A 179 -20.83 -8.02 -6.38
CA SER A 179 -21.60 -7.75 -7.59
C SER A 179 -20.73 -7.58 -8.84
N GLU A 180 -19.54 -7.01 -8.67
CA GLU A 180 -18.58 -6.74 -9.75
C GLU A 180 -17.37 -7.70 -9.76
N LEU A 181 -17.33 -8.70 -8.87
CA LEU A 181 -16.18 -9.59 -8.73
C LEU A 181 -16.00 -10.46 -9.98
N LYS A 182 -14.82 -10.31 -10.60
CA LYS A 182 -14.38 -11.11 -11.76
C LYS A 182 -13.34 -12.15 -11.36
N LYS A 183 -12.59 -11.91 -10.29
CA LYS A 183 -11.53 -12.80 -9.82
C LYS A 183 -11.48 -12.86 -8.29
N ILE A 184 -11.42 -14.10 -7.79
CA ILE A 184 -11.35 -14.40 -6.36
C ILE A 184 -10.15 -15.33 -6.16
N VAL A 185 -9.20 -14.92 -5.32
CA VAL A 185 -8.03 -15.73 -4.97
C VAL A 185 -7.96 -15.88 -3.46
N HIS A 186 -8.19 -17.10 -3.00
CA HIS A 186 -7.97 -17.46 -1.60
C HIS A 186 -6.59 -18.08 -1.45
N ILE A 187 -5.69 -17.36 -0.79
CA ILE A 187 -4.35 -17.82 -0.52
C ILE A 187 -4.40 -18.67 0.76
N LYS A 188 -3.95 -19.92 0.68
CA LYS A 188 -3.90 -20.80 1.85
C LYS A 188 -3.01 -20.16 2.92
N GLY A 189 -3.61 -19.71 4.02
CA GLY A 189 -2.87 -19.35 5.23
C GLY A 189 -2.26 -20.60 5.84
N CYS A 190 -1.01 -20.53 6.31
CA CYS A 190 -0.51 -21.55 7.23
C CYS A 190 -1.33 -21.40 8.52
N TYR A 191 -2.25 -22.34 8.76
CA TYR A 191 -3.03 -22.44 9.99
C TYR A 191 -2.16 -23.01 11.11
#